data_AF-A0A355YPH5-F1
#
_entry.id   AF-A0A355YPH5-F1
#
_cell.length_a   1.000
_cell.length_b   1.000
_cell.length_c   1.000
_cell.angle_alpha   90.00
_cell.angle_beta   90.00
_cell.angle_gamma   90.00
#
_symmetry.space_group_name_H-M   'P 1'
#
loop_
_entity.id
_entity.type
_entity.pdbx_description
1 polymer ?
#
loop_
_entity_poly.entity_id
_entity_poly.type
_entity_poly.pdbx_seq_one_letter_code
_entity_poly.pdbx_strand_id
1 'polypeptide(L)'
;MKQRPLLCLALLVFLVLFFLPARLFYEPLQAEQKCEAQVTGRVGRRVTKNEKTQIYLKNCRVESRGKIFSTGQLLVYLSDTAGYPVGTDLSLSGTLYPVEEPTNPGQFNSRLYYQGKGISYTFYAEKVSVHSVHPSFIKEKLTCAKEKIARVYERVLNERDSALLQSMVLGMRENLDEDTKNFYQKNGIAHLLAISGLHISLVGMGLYQILKKASGLCVLPGIVSVLFLGAYGWMTGASISAMRAVIMCSLAILADLIGRTYDMLTAIGAAALILMAANPLCVKQSAFLLSFGAVFAIALFQPVWKLYL
;
A
#
# COMPACT_ATOMS: atom_id res chain seq x y z
N MET A 1 14.47 -26.15 21.25
CA MET A 1 13.43 -25.35 20.57
C MET A 1 13.96 -23.93 20.38
N LYS A 2 14.06 -23.40 19.16
CA LYS A 2 14.36 -21.97 18.98
C LYS A 2 13.17 -21.20 19.56
N GLN A 3 13.37 -20.47 20.66
CA GLN A 3 12.34 -19.57 21.18
C GLN A 3 12.10 -18.49 20.13
N ARG A 4 10.85 -18.38 19.64
CA ARG A 4 10.43 -17.39 18.64
C ARG A 4 9.44 -16.40 19.29
N PRO A 5 9.88 -15.59 20.27
CA PRO A 5 8.98 -14.75 21.06
C PRO A 5 8.22 -13.75 20.19
N LEU A 6 8.86 -13.20 19.17
CA LEU A 6 8.24 -12.24 18.25
C LEU A 6 7.08 -12.86 17.44
N LEU A 7 7.21 -14.13 17.03
CA LEU A 7 6.13 -14.82 16.34
C LEU A 7 4.96 -15.09 17.29
N CYS A 8 5.23 -15.61 18.48
CA CYS A 8 4.19 -15.89 19.47
C CYS A 8 3.43 -14.62 19.86
N LEU A 9 4.15 -13.52 20.10
CA LEU A 9 3.56 -12.21 20.38
C LEU A 9 2.73 -11.72 19.19
N ALA A 10 3.25 -11.83 17.96
CA ALA A 10 2.51 -11.43 16.76
C ALA A 10 1.19 -12.21 16.59
N LEU A 11 1.21 -13.53 16.84
CA LEU A 11 0.01 -14.36 16.78
C LEU A 11 -1.01 -13.97 17.85
N LEU A 12 -0.55 -13.71 19.08
CA LEU A 12 -1.43 -13.27 20.17
C LEU A 12 -2.08 -11.92 19.83
N VAL A 13 -1.28 -10.93 19.40
CA VAL A 13 -1.79 -9.62 19.00
C VAL A 13 -2.74 -9.73 17.82
N PHE A 14 -2.42 -10.57 16.82
CA PHE A 14 -3.29 -10.84 15.69
C PHE A 14 -4.64 -11.40 16.14
N LEU A 15 -4.67 -12.42 17.00
CA LEU A 15 -5.91 -13.01 17.49
C LEU A 15 -6.76 -11.97 18.23
N VAL A 16 -6.14 -11.19 19.13
CA VAL A 16 -6.84 -10.13 19.87
C VAL A 16 -7.45 -9.10 18.90
N LEU A 17 -6.68 -8.56 17.96
CA LEU A 17 -7.17 -7.56 16.99
C LEU A 17 -8.20 -8.12 16.01
N PHE A 18 -8.08 -9.39 15.64
CA PHE A 18 -9.00 -10.03 14.70
C PHE A 18 -10.40 -10.18 15.29
N PHE A 19 -10.50 -10.61 16.55
CA PHE A 19 -11.77 -10.80 17.26
C PHE A 19 -12.35 -9.52 17.87
N LEU A 20 -11.53 -8.48 18.10
CA LEU A 20 -12.04 -7.16 18.51
C LEU A 20 -12.98 -6.56 17.45
N PRO A 21 -14.11 -5.95 17.83
CA PRO A 21 -15.03 -5.34 16.86
C PRO A 21 -14.34 -4.18 16.13
N ALA A 22 -14.43 -4.18 14.80
CA ALA A 22 -13.72 -3.21 13.95
C ALA A 22 -14.16 -1.75 14.22
N ARG A 23 -15.41 -1.58 14.68
CA ARG A 23 -16.02 -0.30 15.03
C ARG A 23 -15.21 0.48 16.09
N LEU A 24 -14.46 -0.22 16.95
CA LEU A 24 -13.59 0.43 17.94
C LEU A 24 -12.44 1.23 17.32
N PHE A 25 -12.07 0.91 16.08
CA PHE A 25 -10.96 1.55 15.37
C PHE A 25 -11.44 2.48 14.25
N TYR A 26 -12.77 2.61 14.06
CA TYR A 26 -13.31 3.50 13.03
C TYR A 26 -13.23 4.95 13.47
N GLU A 27 -12.83 5.83 12.57
CA GLU A 27 -13.10 7.25 12.76
C GLU A 27 -14.62 7.46 12.71
N PRO A 28 -15.21 8.12 13.73
CA PRO A 28 -16.64 8.39 13.74
C PRO A 28 -17.02 9.27 12.54
N LEU A 29 -18.14 8.91 11.89
CA LEU A 29 -18.71 9.76 10.85
C LEU A 29 -19.25 11.03 11.50
N GLN A 30 -18.80 12.17 10.98
CA GLN A 30 -19.32 13.48 11.34
C GLN A 30 -20.39 13.96 10.34
N ALA A 31 -20.37 13.39 9.12
CA ALA A 31 -21.42 13.52 8.12
C ALA A 31 -21.92 12.11 7.74
N GLU A 32 -23.13 11.76 8.16
CA GLU A 32 -23.74 10.45 7.88
C GLU A 32 -24.48 10.41 6.53
N GLN A 33 -24.77 11.58 5.95
CA GLN A 33 -25.44 11.71 4.65
C GLN A 33 -24.54 12.48 3.68
N LYS A 34 -24.81 12.31 2.38
CA LYS A 34 -24.14 13.11 1.35
C LYS A 34 -24.44 14.59 1.56
N CYS A 35 -23.42 15.43 1.42
CA CYS A 35 -23.57 16.87 1.57
C CYS A 35 -22.62 17.62 0.65
N GLU A 36 -23.00 18.82 0.25
CA GLU A 36 -22.06 19.75 -0.36
C GLU A 36 -21.07 20.23 0.69
N ALA A 37 -19.80 20.23 0.33
CA ALA A 37 -18.74 20.63 1.23
C ALA A 37 -17.59 21.31 0.48
N GLN A 38 -16.89 22.17 1.21
CA GLN A 38 -15.58 22.66 0.82
C GLN A 38 -14.52 21.85 1.57
N VAL A 39 -13.55 21.29 0.84
CA VAL A 39 -12.50 20.45 1.40
C VAL A 39 -11.16 21.09 1.13
N THR A 40 -10.38 21.29 2.17
CA THR A 40 -8.97 21.68 2.06
C THR A 40 -8.09 20.53 2.52
N GLY A 41 -6.97 20.28 1.85
CA GLY A 41 -6.06 19.22 2.23
C GLY A 41 -4.85 19.08 1.33
N ARG A 42 -3.92 18.23 1.74
CA ARG A 42 -2.64 18.02 1.04
C ARG A 42 -2.68 16.80 0.13
N VAL A 43 -2.21 16.93 -1.10
CA VAL A 43 -2.07 15.81 -2.05
C VAL A 43 -1.07 14.79 -1.50
N GLY A 44 -1.56 13.62 -1.11
CA GLY A 44 -0.72 12.51 -0.62
C GLY A 44 -0.29 11.55 -1.72
N ARG A 45 -1.19 11.25 -2.66
CA ARG A 45 -0.95 10.39 -3.84
C ARG A 45 -1.91 10.80 -4.95
N ARG A 46 -1.44 10.77 -6.19
CA ARG A 46 -2.28 10.89 -7.40
C ARG A 46 -2.27 9.59 -8.19
N VAL A 47 -3.38 9.33 -8.86
CA VAL A 47 -3.57 8.22 -9.77
C VAL A 47 -4.46 8.71 -10.90
N THR A 48 -4.04 8.54 -12.15
CA THR A 48 -4.84 8.92 -13.32
C THR A 48 -5.38 7.65 -13.97
N LYS A 49 -6.69 7.63 -14.27
CA LYS A 49 -7.36 6.51 -14.95
C LYS A 49 -8.37 7.06 -15.96
N ASN A 50 -8.21 6.73 -17.25
CA ASN A 50 -9.18 7.07 -18.32
C ASN A 50 -9.70 8.51 -18.21
N GLU A 51 -8.78 9.49 -18.25
CA GLU A 51 -9.06 10.94 -18.16
C GLU A 51 -9.66 11.43 -16.83
N LYS A 52 -9.82 10.56 -15.83
CA LYS A 52 -10.22 10.94 -14.46
C LYS A 52 -9.02 10.87 -13.53
N THR A 53 -8.86 11.89 -12.70
CA THR A 53 -7.80 11.93 -11.70
C THR A 53 -8.38 11.56 -10.34
N GLN A 54 -7.78 10.56 -9.70
CA GLN A 54 -8.04 10.18 -8.32
C GLN A 54 -6.93 10.72 -7.43
N ILE A 55 -7.30 11.47 -6.41
CA ILE A 55 -6.36 12.04 -5.44
C ILE A 55 -6.68 11.53 -4.05
N TYR A 56 -5.65 11.08 -3.35
CA TYR A 56 -5.71 10.78 -1.92
C TYR A 56 -5.26 12.04 -1.18
N LEU A 57 -6.20 12.82 -0.68
CA LEU A 57 -5.90 13.98 0.16
C LEU A 57 -5.67 13.53 1.60
N LYS A 58 -4.70 14.14 2.26
CA LYS A 58 -4.36 13.93 3.67
C LYS A 58 -4.58 15.20 4.48
N ASN A 59 -4.83 15.03 5.78
CA ASN A 59 -5.05 16.12 6.74
C ASN A 59 -6.15 17.05 6.24
N CYS A 60 -7.31 16.47 5.92
CA CYS A 60 -8.37 17.20 5.26
C CYS A 60 -9.22 17.94 6.29
N ARG A 61 -9.48 19.22 6.03
CA ARG A 61 -10.48 20.02 6.74
C ARG A 61 -11.68 20.17 5.81
N VAL A 62 -12.83 19.72 6.29
CA VAL A 62 -14.10 19.69 5.58
C VAL A 62 -15.04 20.70 6.23
N GLU A 63 -15.61 21.57 5.42
CA GLU A 63 -16.62 22.54 5.82
C GLU A 63 -17.92 22.26 5.08
N SER A 64 -18.99 21.97 5.82
CA SER A 64 -20.31 21.69 5.25
C SER A 64 -21.40 22.25 6.15
N ARG A 65 -22.31 23.07 5.57
CA ARG A 65 -23.48 23.64 6.29
C ARG A 65 -23.11 24.30 7.64
N GLY A 66 -21.98 25.01 7.69
CA GLY A 66 -21.48 25.69 8.89
C GLY A 66 -20.79 24.78 9.93
N LYS A 67 -20.70 23.47 9.69
CA LYS A 67 -19.91 22.53 10.50
C LYS A 67 -18.53 22.34 9.86
N ILE A 68 -17.50 22.46 10.68
CA ILE A 68 -16.11 22.24 10.28
C ILE A 68 -15.58 21.02 11.02
N PHE A 69 -15.01 20.09 10.28
CA PHE A 69 -14.38 18.92 10.84
C PHE A 69 -13.12 18.50 10.09
N SER A 70 -12.29 17.73 10.78
CA SER A 70 -11.05 17.19 10.21
C SER A 70 -11.19 15.69 9.99
N THR A 71 -10.68 15.21 8.87
CA THR A 71 -10.57 13.77 8.55
C THR A 71 -9.15 13.44 8.10
N GLY A 72 -8.65 12.26 8.49
CA GLY A 72 -7.27 11.87 8.22
C GLY A 72 -6.95 11.77 6.72
N GLN A 73 -7.76 11.01 5.97
CA GLN A 73 -7.60 10.84 4.53
C GLN A 73 -8.94 10.81 3.80
N LEU A 74 -8.96 11.39 2.61
CA LEU A 74 -10.14 11.47 1.76
C LEU A 74 -9.80 11.05 0.33
N LEU A 75 -10.67 10.27 -0.29
CA LEU A 75 -10.53 9.87 -1.70
C LEU A 75 -11.32 10.83 -2.60
N VAL A 76 -10.60 11.65 -3.36
CA VAL A 76 -11.16 12.65 -4.25
C VAL A 76 -11.19 12.12 -5.69
N TYR A 77 -12.32 12.29 -6.35
CA TYR A 77 -12.49 12.12 -7.78
C TYR A 77 -12.58 13.48 -8.47
N LEU A 78 -11.76 13.66 -9.50
CA LEU A 78 -11.68 14.86 -10.32
C LEU A 78 -11.99 14.51 -11.77
N SER A 79 -12.78 15.36 -12.41
CA SER A 79 -13.05 15.29 -13.85
C SER A 79 -11.92 15.91 -14.69
N ASP A 80 -10.99 16.64 -14.06
CA ASP A 80 -9.84 17.25 -14.73
C ASP A 80 -8.64 16.27 -14.76
N THR A 81 -7.81 16.43 -15.79
CA THR A 81 -6.52 15.75 -16.00
C THR A 81 -5.32 16.58 -15.54
N ALA A 82 -5.55 17.80 -15.01
CA ALA A 82 -4.50 18.64 -14.47
C ALA A 82 -3.62 17.88 -13.46
N GLY A 83 -2.30 17.96 -13.68
CA GLY A 83 -1.31 17.33 -12.82
C GLY A 83 -1.16 18.11 -11.52
N TYR A 84 -1.67 17.56 -10.41
CA TYR A 84 -1.43 18.11 -9.08
C TYR A 84 -0.21 17.44 -8.43
N PRO A 85 0.90 18.16 -8.19
CA PRO A 85 2.08 17.58 -7.55
C PRO A 85 1.80 17.10 -6.12
N VAL A 86 2.42 15.99 -5.73
CA VAL A 86 2.33 15.44 -4.37
C VAL A 86 2.93 16.44 -3.38
N GLY A 87 2.17 16.79 -2.35
CA GLY A 87 2.51 17.83 -1.36
C GLY A 87 1.82 19.17 -1.59
N THR A 88 1.12 19.35 -2.72
CA THR A 88 0.31 20.56 -2.97
C THR A 88 -0.88 20.62 -2.03
N ASP A 89 -1.16 21.81 -1.50
CA ASP A 89 -2.35 22.08 -0.69
C ASP A 89 -3.48 22.58 -1.61
N LEU A 90 -4.56 21.80 -1.68
CA LEU A 90 -5.71 22.05 -2.54
C LEU A 90 -6.93 22.49 -1.72
N SER A 91 -7.76 23.33 -2.32
CA SER A 91 -9.11 23.64 -1.89
C SER A 91 -10.09 23.23 -2.98
N LEU A 92 -11.03 22.38 -2.60
CA LEU A 92 -11.99 21.73 -3.49
C LEU A 92 -13.40 22.08 -3.05
N SER A 93 -14.30 22.25 -4.01
CA SER A 93 -15.74 22.36 -3.76
C SER A 93 -16.48 21.29 -4.55
N GLY A 94 -17.50 20.69 -3.94
CA GLY A 94 -18.23 19.58 -4.52
C GLY A 94 -19.01 18.78 -3.46
N THR A 95 -19.28 17.52 -3.76
CA THR A 95 -20.12 16.66 -2.90
C THR A 95 -19.31 15.62 -2.15
N LEU A 96 -19.47 15.59 -0.83
CA LEU A 96 -18.92 14.60 0.09
C LEU A 96 -19.89 13.43 0.25
N TYR A 97 -19.36 12.21 0.19
CA TYR A 97 -20.09 10.96 0.41
C TYR A 97 -19.41 10.17 1.54
N PRO A 98 -20.13 9.80 2.60
CA PRO A 98 -19.61 8.85 3.57
C PRO A 98 -19.46 7.47 2.93
N VAL A 99 -18.39 6.76 3.27
CA VAL A 99 -18.25 5.36 2.83
C VAL A 99 -19.31 4.51 3.53
N GLU A 100 -20.19 3.90 2.73
CA GLU A 100 -21.34 3.12 3.17
C GLU A 100 -20.96 1.76 3.77
N GLU A 101 -21.78 1.30 4.72
CA GLU A 101 -21.75 -0.07 5.23
C GLU A 101 -22.44 -1.04 4.25
N PRO A 102 -22.04 -2.33 4.22
CA PRO A 102 -22.72 -3.32 3.38
C PRO A 102 -24.19 -3.44 3.79
N THR A 103 -25.10 -3.32 2.82
CA THR A 103 -26.55 -3.41 3.04
C THR A 103 -27.08 -4.84 2.90
N ASN A 104 -26.34 -5.71 2.21
CA ASN A 104 -26.71 -7.11 2.01
C ASN A 104 -25.72 -8.08 2.67
N PRO A 105 -26.19 -9.20 3.24
CA PRO A 105 -25.32 -10.29 3.69
C PRO A 105 -24.41 -10.78 2.57
N GLY A 106 -23.11 -10.95 2.86
CA GLY A 106 -22.11 -11.38 1.88
C GLY A 106 -21.60 -10.29 0.93
N GLN A 107 -22.15 -9.08 0.97
CA GLN A 107 -21.64 -7.94 0.19
C GLN A 107 -20.24 -7.53 0.68
N PHE A 108 -19.43 -7.04 -0.25
CA PHE A 108 -18.14 -6.47 0.08
C PHE A 108 -18.29 -5.31 1.08
N ASN A 109 -17.58 -5.42 2.21
CA ASN A 109 -17.61 -4.40 3.25
C ASN A 109 -16.67 -3.23 2.89
N SER A 110 -17.17 -2.31 2.06
CA SER A 110 -16.46 -1.11 1.64
C SER A 110 -16.01 -0.25 2.82
N ARG A 111 -16.88 -0.06 3.83
CA ARG A 111 -16.57 0.67 5.06
C ARG A 111 -15.31 0.14 5.72
N LEU A 112 -15.26 -1.16 6.02
CA LEU A 112 -14.12 -1.81 6.68
C LEU A 112 -12.85 -1.67 5.84
N TYR A 113 -12.95 -1.86 4.53
CA TYR A 113 -11.80 -1.75 3.62
C TYR A 113 -11.20 -0.35 3.57
N TYR A 114 -12.03 0.68 3.36
CA TYR A 114 -11.57 2.05 3.26
C TYR A 114 -11.15 2.63 4.61
N GLN A 115 -11.83 2.28 5.71
CA GLN A 115 -11.38 2.59 7.07
C GLN A 115 -10.03 1.97 7.37
N GLY A 116 -9.81 0.73 6.92
CA GLY A 116 -8.49 0.09 6.96
C GLY A 116 -7.42 0.81 6.13
N LYS A 117 -7.78 1.76 5.27
CA LYS A 117 -6.85 2.66 4.57
C LYS A 117 -6.85 4.09 5.15
N GLY A 118 -7.57 4.33 6.25
CA GLY A 118 -7.77 5.64 6.85
C GLY A 118 -8.71 6.55 6.06
N ILE A 119 -9.52 5.99 5.15
CA ILE A 119 -10.43 6.73 4.27
C ILE A 119 -11.85 6.61 4.82
N SER A 120 -12.39 7.73 5.29
CA SER A 120 -13.74 7.80 5.86
C SER A 120 -14.79 8.30 4.86
N TYR A 121 -14.35 9.05 3.85
CA TYR A 121 -15.21 9.71 2.86
C TYR A 121 -14.62 9.61 1.45
N THR A 122 -15.52 9.60 0.47
CA THR A 122 -15.22 9.91 -0.92
C THR A 122 -15.74 11.31 -1.26
N PHE A 123 -15.07 12.02 -2.16
CA PHE A 123 -15.46 13.37 -2.56
C PHE A 123 -15.41 13.51 -4.07
N TYR A 124 -16.48 14.03 -4.65
CA TYR A 124 -16.54 14.35 -6.06
C TYR A 124 -16.40 15.86 -6.20
N ALA A 125 -15.23 16.28 -6.70
CA ALA A 125 -14.89 17.68 -6.82
C ALA A 125 -15.40 18.25 -8.15
N GLU A 126 -16.07 19.39 -8.06
CA GLU A 126 -16.57 20.16 -9.21
C GLU A 126 -15.65 21.34 -9.52
N LYS A 127 -15.10 21.97 -8.49
CA LYS A 127 -14.15 23.08 -8.62
C LYS A 127 -12.89 22.80 -7.79
N VAL A 128 -11.75 23.16 -8.36
CA VAL A 128 -10.44 23.03 -7.73
C VAL A 128 -9.73 24.37 -7.73
N SER A 129 -9.19 24.73 -6.57
CA SER A 129 -8.33 25.89 -6.37
C SER A 129 -7.05 25.43 -5.69
N VAL A 130 -5.90 25.87 -6.21
CA VAL A 130 -4.59 25.56 -5.63
C VAL A 130 -4.24 26.69 -4.66
N HIS A 131 -4.09 26.37 -3.38
CA HIS A 131 -3.71 27.37 -2.36
C HIS A 131 -2.19 27.59 -2.32
N SER A 132 -1.44 26.48 -2.24
CA SER A 132 0.02 26.56 -2.21
C SER A 132 0.67 25.27 -2.73
N VAL A 133 1.80 25.43 -3.40
CA VAL A 133 2.56 24.32 -3.98
C VAL A 133 3.81 24.10 -3.13
N HIS A 134 3.72 23.21 -2.15
CA HIS A 134 4.86 22.77 -1.33
C HIS A 134 5.16 21.28 -1.61
N PRO A 135 5.69 20.96 -2.81
CA PRO A 135 5.82 19.58 -3.23
C PRO A 135 6.75 18.84 -2.28
N SER A 136 6.30 17.67 -1.84
CA SER A 136 7.11 16.77 -1.04
C SER A 136 8.22 16.21 -1.92
N PHE A 137 9.39 16.85 -1.94
CA PHE A 137 10.45 16.62 -2.95
C PHE A 137 10.74 15.14 -3.21
N ILE A 138 10.88 14.34 -2.15
CA ILE A 138 11.16 12.90 -2.26
C ILE A 138 9.96 12.15 -2.86
N LYS A 139 8.75 12.38 -2.36
CA LYS A 139 7.53 11.68 -2.84
C LYS A 139 7.19 12.06 -4.28
N GLU A 140 7.33 13.34 -4.64
CA GLU A 140 7.11 13.78 -6.01
C GLU A 140 8.16 13.19 -6.93
N LYS A 141 9.44 13.19 -6.55
CA LYS A 141 10.50 12.52 -7.33
C LYS A 141 10.22 11.03 -7.55
N LEU A 142 9.76 10.30 -6.52
CA LEU A 142 9.38 8.90 -6.67
C LEU A 142 8.16 8.73 -7.59
N THR A 143 7.17 9.61 -7.49
CA THR A 143 5.99 9.60 -8.36
C THR A 143 6.39 9.88 -9.82
N CYS A 144 7.20 10.89 -10.06
CA CYS A 144 7.74 11.19 -11.38
C CYS A 144 8.64 10.06 -11.92
N ALA A 145 9.45 9.42 -11.08
CA ALA A 145 10.26 8.26 -11.49
C ALA A 145 9.36 7.09 -11.91
N LYS A 146 8.30 6.81 -11.14
CA LYS A 146 7.29 5.81 -11.47
C LYS A 146 6.62 6.09 -12.82
N GLU A 147 6.18 7.33 -13.03
CA GLU A 147 5.56 7.77 -14.30
C GLU A 147 6.55 7.68 -15.47
N LYS A 148 7.83 8.00 -15.27
CA LYS A 148 8.87 7.83 -16.30
C LYS A 148 9.06 6.37 -16.69
N ILE A 149 9.11 5.46 -15.71
CA ILE A 149 9.24 4.01 -15.99
C ILE A 149 8.00 3.51 -16.73
N ALA A 150 6.80 3.95 -16.33
CA ALA A 150 5.55 3.60 -17.02
C ALA A 150 5.57 4.02 -18.50
N ARG A 151 6.03 5.24 -18.82
CA ARG A 151 6.18 5.73 -20.19
C ARG A 151 7.21 4.93 -21.01
N VAL A 152 8.24 4.39 -20.38
CA VAL A 152 9.19 3.49 -21.05
C VAL A 152 8.49 2.19 -21.44
N TYR A 153 7.69 1.61 -20.56
CA TYR A 153 6.91 0.40 -20.87
C TYR A 153 5.91 0.65 -22.01
N GLU A 154 5.20 1.79 -21.99
CA GLU A 154 4.27 2.19 -23.06
C GLU A 154 4.96 2.38 -24.41
N ARG A 155 6.23 2.78 -24.43
CA ARG A 155 6.98 2.98 -25.67
C ARG A 155 7.53 1.68 -26.26
N VAL A 156 7.91 0.73 -25.41
CA VAL A 156 8.67 -0.46 -25.82
C VAL A 156 7.77 -1.69 -25.99
N LEU A 157 6.61 -1.72 -25.34
CA LEU A 157 5.70 -2.86 -25.32
C LEU A 157 4.34 -2.50 -25.93
N ASN A 158 3.56 -3.51 -26.30
CA ASN A 158 2.16 -3.31 -26.63
C ASN A 158 1.37 -2.86 -25.38
N GLU A 159 0.17 -2.32 -25.58
CA GLU A 159 -0.65 -1.76 -24.50
C GLU A 159 -0.94 -2.76 -23.37
N ARG A 160 -1.23 -4.02 -23.74
CA ARG A 160 -1.58 -5.09 -22.80
C ARG A 160 -0.40 -5.49 -21.92
N ASP A 161 0.76 -5.73 -22.52
CA ASP A 161 1.99 -6.14 -21.82
C ASP A 161 2.56 -4.99 -20.99
N SER A 162 2.45 -3.75 -21.49
CA SER A 162 2.78 -2.55 -20.73
C SER A 162 1.91 -2.45 -19.47
N ALA A 163 0.58 -2.55 -19.59
CA ALA A 163 -0.34 -2.51 -18.46
C ALA A 163 -0.07 -3.63 -17.44
N LEU A 164 0.25 -4.83 -17.93
CA LEU A 164 0.65 -5.97 -17.09
C LEU A 164 1.93 -5.66 -16.30
N LEU A 165 3.01 -5.22 -16.94
CA LEU A 165 4.27 -4.91 -16.23
C LEU A 165 4.12 -3.71 -15.30
N GLN A 166 3.39 -2.66 -15.70
CA GLN A 166 3.06 -1.53 -14.84
C GLN A 166 2.33 -2.01 -13.58
N SER A 167 1.41 -2.98 -13.69
CA SER A 167 0.71 -3.54 -12.53
C SER A 167 1.61 -4.36 -11.62
N MET A 168 2.48 -5.19 -12.19
CA MET A 168 3.35 -6.12 -11.44
C MET A 168 4.54 -5.41 -10.79
N VAL A 169 5.14 -4.42 -11.47
CA VAL A 169 6.38 -3.75 -11.04
C VAL A 169 6.11 -2.40 -10.38
N LEU A 170 5.16 -1.62 -10.90
CA LEU A 170 4.87 -0.26 -10.41
C LEU A 170 3.62 -0.22 -9.54
N GLY A 171 2.80 -1.28 -9.53
CA GLY A 171 1.53 -1.31 -8.80
C GLY A 171 0.45 -0.42 -9.42
N MET A 172 0.58 -0.11 -10.71
CA MET A 172 -0.42 0.63 -11.50
C MET A 172 -1.41 -0.36 -12.10
N ARG A 173 -2.58 -0.50 -11.47
CA ARG A 173 -3.62 -1.45 -11.91
C ARG A 173 -4.71 -0.77 -12.73
N GLU A 174 -4.61 0.55 -12.86
CA GLU A 174 -5.65 1.39 -13.44
C GLU A 174 -5.74 1.22 -14.95
N ASN A 175 -4.62 0.89 -15.58
CA ASN A 175 -4.47 0.69 -17.03
C ASN A 175 -4.79 -0.75 -17.48
N LEU A 176 -5.06 -1.67 -16.55
CA LEU A 176 -5.47 -3.04 -16.90
C LEU A 176 -6.91 -3.06 -17.41
N ASP A 177 -7.09 -3.64 -18.60
CA ASP A 177 -8.41 -3.92 -19.17
C ASP A 177 -9.18 -4.96 -18.31
N GLU A 178 -10.51 -4.88 -18.37
CA GLU A 178 -11.36 -5.75 -17.55
C GLU A 178 -11.29 -7.22 -17.98
N ASP A 179 -11.03 -7.51 -19.27
CA ASP A 179 -10.91 -8.89 -19.75
C ASP A 179 -9.66 -9.56 -19.18
N THR A 180 -8.53 -8.87 -19.15
CA THR A 180 -7.30 -9.32 -18.50
C THR A 180 -7.53 -9.49 -17.00
N LYS A 181 -8.17 -8.55 -16.30
CA LYS A 181 -8.48 -8.74 -14.87
C LYS A 181 -9.34 -9.99 -14.63
N ASN A 182 -10.40 -10.16 -15.41
CA ASN A 182 -11.30 -11.29 -15.31
C ASN A 182 -10.59 -12.61 -15.62
N PHE A 183 -9.70 -12.62 -16.62
CA PHE A 183 -8.89 -13.79 -16.96
C PHE A 183 -8.03 -14.23 -15.77
N TYR A 184 -7.28 -13.32 -15.15
CA TYR A 184 -6.44 -13.67 -14.00
C TYR A 184 -7.26 -14.05 -12.76
N GLN A 185 -8.43 -13.41 -12.55
CA GLN A 185 -9.34 -13.76 -11.45
C GLN A 185 -9.94 -15.15 -11.62
N LYS A 186 -10.48 -15.48 -12.80
CA LYS A 186 -11.06 -16.80 -13.09
C LYS A 186 -10.05 -17.93 -12.95
N ASN A 187 -8.79 -17.67 -13.25
CA ASN A 187 -7.69 -18.63 -13.09
C ASN A 187 -7.09 -18.65 -11.66
N GLY A 188 -7.62 -17.88 -10.70
CA GLY A 188 -7.12 -17.85 -9.32
C GLY A 188 -5.74 -17.18 -9.14
N ILE A 189 -5.20 -16.56 -10.19
CA ILE A 189 -3.87 -15.95 -10.23
C ILE A 189 -3.90 -14.42 -10.19
N ALA A 190 -5.03 -13.82 -9.82
CA ALA A 190 -5.17 -12.36 -9.67
C ALA A 190 -4.16 -11.74 -8.70
N HIS A 191 -3.62 -12.52 -7.77
CA HIS A 191 -2.57 -12.08 -6.85
C HIS A 191 -1.24 -11.76 -7.57
N LEU A 192 -1.00 -12.26 -8.78
CA LEU A 192 0.16 -11.91 -9.60
C LEU A 192 0.08 -10.49 -10.15
N LEU A 193 -1.13 -9.95 -10.37
CA LEU A 193 -1.36 -8.55 -10.78
C LEU A 193 -1.12 -7.57 -9.62
N ALA A 194 -0.87 -8.09 -8.41
CA ALA A 194 -0.41 -7.32 -7.29
C ALA A 194 1.11 -7.46 -7.18
N ILE A 195 1.77 -6.38 -6.75
CA ILE A 195 3.19 -6.46 -6.39
C ILE A 195 3.36 -7.51 -5.30
N SER A 196 4.05 -8.59 -5.69
CA SER A 196 4.32 -9.70 -4.80
C SER A 196 5.62 -9.45 -4.01
N GLY A 197 5.76 -10.16 -2.90
CA GLY A 197 7.02 -10.12 -2.14
C GLY A 197 8.21 -10.62 -2.94
N LEU A 198 7.99 -11.45 -3.97
CA LEU A 198 9.04 -11.94 -4.85
C LEU A 198 9.70 -10.79 -5.62
N HIS A 199 8.91 -9.93 -6.27
CA HIS A 199 9.44 -8.78 -7.01
C HIS A 199 10.30 -7.87 -6.11
N ILE A 200 9.79 -7.53 -4.93
CA ILE A 200 10.51 -6.70 -3.96
C ILE A 200 11.79 -7.37 -3.49
N SER A 201 11.74 -8.68 -3.22
CA SER A 201 12.92 -9.44 -2.81
C SER A 201 13.96 -9.52 -3.91
N LEU A 202 13.56 -9.73 -5.16
CA LEU A 202 14.46 -9.81 -6.31
C LEU A 202 15.20 -8.49 -6.51
N VAL A 203 14.45 -7.38 -6.52
CA VAL A 203 15.06 -6.06 -6.73
C VAL A 203 15.91 -5.66 -5.52
N GLY A 204 15.41 -5.85 -4.29
CA GLY A 204 16.12 -5.43 -3.08
C GLY A 204 17.34 -6.28 -2.74
N MET A 205 17.16 -7.61 -2.64
CA MET A 205 18.25 -8.53 -2.33
C MET A 205 19.23 -8.65 -3.49
N GLY A 206 18.74 -8.60 -4.74
CA GLY A 206 19.59 -8.57 -5.92
C GLY A 206 20.51 -7.34 -5.92
N LEU A 207 19.96 -6.15 -5.67
CA LEU A 207 20.75 -4.92 -5.52
C LEU A 207 21.78 -5.05 -4.40
N TYR A 208 21.37 -5.57 -3.24
CA TYR A 208 22.27 -5.77 -2.10
C TYR A 208 23.46 -6.67 -2.45
N GLN A 209 23.20 -7.82 -3.07
CA GLN A 209 24.26 -8.76 -3.45
C GLN A 209 25.21 -8.19 -4.50
N ILE A 210 24.68 -7.47 -5.50
CA ILE A 210 25.50 -6.81 -6.54
C ILE A 210 26.42 -5.76 -5.91
N LEU A 211 25.87 -4.87 -5.06
CA LEU A 211 26.65 -3.82 -4.40
C LEU A 211 27.67 -4.37 -3.41
N LYS A 212 27.30 -5.42 -2.64
CA LYS A 212 28.21 -6.12 -1.72
C LYS A 212 29.39 -6.71 -2.48
N LYS A 213 29.13 -7.41 -3.61
CA LYS A 213 30.17 -8.01 -4.44
C LYS A 213 31.07 -6.96 -5.11
N ALA A 214 30.49 -5.85 -5.57
CA ALA A 214 31.23 -4.79 -6.26
C ALA A 214 32.11 -3.95 -5.32
N SER A 215 31.63 -3.64 -4.12
CA SER A 215 32.35 -2.78 -3.16
C SER A 215 33.28 -3.52 -2.21
N GLY A 216 33.07 -4.84 -2.01
CA GLY A 216 33.76 -5.60 -0.95
C GLY A 216 33.35 -5.19 0.48
N LEU A 217 32.45 -4.22 0.64
CA LEU A 217 31.95 -3.73 1.91
C LEU A 217 30.58 -4.34 2.21
N CYS A 218 30.26 -4.55 3.49
CA CYS A 218 28.93 -5.05 3.87
C CYS A 218 27.97 -3.90 4.24
N VAL A 219 28.44 -2.93 5.02
CA VAL A 219 27.58 -1.91 5.67
C VAL A 219 26.98 -0.91 4.67
N LEU A 220 27.82 -0.29 3.84
CA LEU A 220 27.37 0.74 2.90
C LEU A 220 26.34 0.19 1.87
N PRO A 221 26.58 -0.97 1.22
CA PRO A 221 25.58 -1.63 0.39
C PRO A 221 24.27 -1.95 1.12
N GLY A 222 24.37 -2.37 2.39
CA GLY A 222 23.19 -2.68 3.20
C GLY A 222 22.31 -1.45 3.43
N ILE A 223 22.92 -0.33 3.83
CA ILE A 223 22.21 0.94 4.03
C ILE A 223 21.54 1.40 2.73
N VAL A 224 22.29 1.41 1.62
CA VAL A 224 21.78 1.83 0.31
C VAL A 224 20.60 0.94 -0.12
N SER A 225 20.71 -0.37 0.07
CA SER A 225 19.67 -1.33 -0.33
C SER A 225 18.40 -1.19 0.51
N VAL A 226 18.53 -0.95 1.82
CA VAL A 226 17.37 -0.71 2.71
C VAL A 226 16.68 0.60 2.35
N LEU A 227 17.43 1.68 2.10
CA LEU A 227 16.87 2.95 1.66
C LEU A 227 16.16 2.81 0.31
N PHE A 228 16.78 2.09 -0.64
CA PHE A 228 16.18 1.79 -1.93
C PHE A 228 14.88 0.99 -1.79
N LEU A 229 14.87 -0.06 -0.95
CA LEU A 229 13.68 -0.88 -0.67
C LEU A 229 12.54 -0.05 -0.08
N GLY A 230 12.85 0.83 0.88
CA GLY A 230 11.88 1.74 1.47
C GLY A 230 11.28 2.68 0.43
N ALA A 231 12.13 3.29 -0.41
CA ALA A 231 11.72 4.16 -1.50
C ALA A 231 10.84 3.42 -2.53
N TYR A 232 11.24 2.20 -2.93
CA TYR A 232 10.49 1.36 -3.85
C TYR A 232 9.13 0.93 -3.29
N GLY A 233 9.08 0.53 -2.01
CA GLY A 233 7.83 0.20 -1.32
C GLY A 233 6.87 1.39 -1.25
N TRP A 234 7.38 2.61 -1.07
CA TRP A 234 6.56 3.82 -1.08
C TRP A 234 6.10 4.19 -2.50
N MET A 235 6.99 4.12 -3.48
CA MET A 235 6.70 4.39 -4.90
C MET A 235 5.57 3.50 -5.44
N THR A 236 5.56 2.24 -5.02
CA THR A 236 4.55 1.27 -5.40
C THR A 236 3.20 1.42 -4.69
N GLY A 237 3.07 2.40 -3.79
CA GLY A 237 1.81 2.72 -3.11
C GLY A 237 1.63 2.04 -1.75
N ALA A 238 2.71 1.53 -1.15
CA ALA A 238 2.76 1.07 0.23
C ALA A 238 1.69 0.02 0.62
N SER A 239 1.39 -0.91 -0.29
CA SER A 239 0.47 -2.01 0.04
C SER A 239 1.01 -2.87 1.19
N ILE A 240 0.11 -3.48 1.98
CA ILE A 240 0.49 -4.32 3.14
C ILE A 240 1.49 -5.41 2.75
N SER A 241 1.24 -6.10 1.63
CA SER A 241 2.12 -7.16 1.12
C SER A 241 3.51 -6.62 0.75
N ALA A 242 3.56 -5.41 0.17
CA ALA A 242 4.81 -4.76 -0.20
C ALA A 242 5.62 -4.32 1.03
N MET A 243 4.97 -3.68 2.00
CA MET A 243 5.64 -3.24 3.22
C MET A 243 6.16 -4.41 4.04
N ARG A 244 5.41 -5.52 4.12
CA ARG A 244 5.91 -6.77 4.72
C ARG A 244 7.21 -7.23 4.04
N ALA A 245 7.25 -7.28 2.71
CA ALA A 245 8.44 -7.72 1.98
C ALA A 245 9.63 -6.77 2.21
N VAL A 246 9.41 -5.45 2.19
CA VAL A 246 10.43 -4.45 2.51
C VAL A 246 10.99 -4.67 3.92
N ILE A 247 10.14 -4.85 4.93
CA ILE A 247 10.58 -5.12 6.31
C ILE A 247 11.38 -6.43 6.40
N MET A 248 10.88 -7.52 5.81
CA MET A 248 11.56 -8.83 5.87
C MET A 248 12.92 -8.80 5.14
N CYS A 249 13.02 -8.17 3.98
CA CYS A 249 14.29 -7.98 3.28
C CYS A 249 15.24 -7.10 4.07
N SER A 250 14.74 -6.04 4.72
CA SER A 250 15.56 -5.17 5.56
C SER A 250 16.11 -5.91 6.78
N LEU A 251 15.30 -6.79 7.40
CA LEU A 251 15.75 -7.66 8.48
C LEU A 251 16.75 -8.72 8.00
N ALA A 252 16.61 -9.24 6.78
CA ALA A 252 17.57 -10.17 6.19
C ALA A 252 18.94 -9.49 5.97
N ILE A 253 18.94 -8.28 5.42
CA ILE A 253 20.16 -7.47 5.25
C ILE A 253 20.76 -7.16 6.64
N LEU A 254 19.95 -6.72 7.60
CA LEU A 254 20.41 -6.42 8.95
C LEU A 254 21.02 -7.64 9.65
N ALA A 255 20.43 -8.82 9.47
CA ALA A 255 20.97 -10.06 10.01
C ALA A 255 22.37 -10.35 9.43
N ASP A 256 22.55 -10.19 8.12
CA ASP A 256 23.85 -10.36 7.45
C ASP A 256 24.90 -9.34 7.96
N LEU A 257 24.49 -8.07 8.17
CA LEU A 257 25.38 -7.03 8.70
C LEU A 257 25.86 -7.31 10.14
N ILE A 258 25.01 -7.89 10.97
CA ILE A 258 25.33 -8.21 12.38
C ILE A 258 25.95 -9.62 12.49
N GLY A 259 26.07 -10.37 11.39
CA GLY A 259 26.57 -11.75 11.40
C GLY A 259 25.62 -12.75 12.05
N ARG A 260 24.31 -12.47 12.06
CA ARG A 260 23.26 -13.37 12.56
C ARG A 260 22.59 -14.13 11.43
N THR A 261 22.08 -15.32 11.75
CA THR A 261 21.28 -16.11 10.82
C THR A 261 19.86 -15.54 10.70
N TYR A 262 19.40 -15.38 9.47
CA TYR A 262 18.02 -14.97 9.19
C TYR A 262 17.04 -16.09 9.54
N ASP A 263 16.06 -15.81 10.40
CA ASP A 263 14.95 -16.70 10.72
C ASP A 263 13.63 -16.13 10.17
N MET A 264 13.10 -16.79 9.14
CA MET A 264 11.90 -16.35 8.41
C MET A 264 10.68 -16.17 9.32
N LEU A 265 10.53 -17.03 10.34
CA LEU A 265 9.42 -16.97 11.30
C LEU A 265 9.53 -15.80 12.29
N THR A 266 10.75 -15.45 12.70
CA THR A 266 11.00 -14.24 13.48
C THR A 266 10.75 -12.99 12.63
N ALA A 267 11.19 -12.98 11.37
CA ALA A 267 11.03 -11.85 10.46
C ALA A 267 9.56 -11.57 10.12
N ILE A 268 8.75 -12.60 9.86
CA ILE A 268 7.31 -12.41 9.63
C ILE A 268 6.60 -11.91 10.90
N GLY A 269 6.97 -12.41 12.09
CA GLY A 269 6.44 -11.93 13.37
C GLY A 269 6.76 -10.44 13.60
N ALA A 270 8.00 -10.03 13.36
CA ALA A 270 8.40 -8.63 13.45
C ALA A 270 7.65 -7.74 12.44
N ALA A 271 7.54 -8.18 11.18
CA ALA A 271 6.79 -7.45 10.15
C ALA A 271 5.30 -7.32 10.51
N ALA A 272 4.69 -8.38 11.05
CA ALA A 272 3.30 -8.36 11.48
C ALA A 272 3.08 -7.35 12.61
N LEU A 273 3.93 -7.37 13.64
CA LEU A 273 3.85 -6.44 14.77
C LEU A 273 3.99 -4.99 14.32
N ILE A 274 4.96 -4.69 13.45
CA ILE A 274 5.17 -3.33 12.93
C ILE A 274 3.93 -2.83 12.16
N LEU A 275 3.35 -3.67 11.30
CA LEU A 275 2.17 -3.28 10.51
C LEU A 275 0.90 -3.17 11.36
N MET A 276 0.70 -4.07 12.33
CA MET A 276 -0.43 -4.02 13.26
C MET A 276 -0.36 -2.80 14.19
N ALA A 277 0.85 -2.43 14.64
CA ALA A 277 1.06 -1.22 15.42
C ALA A 277 0.78 0.05 14.62
N ALA A 278 1.13 0.08 13.32
CA ALA A 278 0.85 1.21 12.45
C ALA A 278 -0.63 1.33 12.09
N ASN A 279 -1.33 0.20 11.94
CA ASN A 279 -2.74 0.17 11.58
C ASN A 279 -3.40 -1.13 12.07
N PRO A 280 -4.16 -1.11 13.18
CA PRO A 280 -4.76 -2.31 13.74
C PRO A 280 -5.82 -2.94 12.83
N LEU A 281 -6.48 -2.14 11.97
CA LEU A 281 -7.47 -2.65 11.02
C LEU A 281 -6.86 -3.48 9.87
N CYS A 282 -5.52 -3.49 9.73
CA CYS A 282 -4.87 -4.25 8.68
C CYS A 282 -5.13 -5.77 8.79
N VAL A 283 -5.33 -6.31 10.00
CA VAL A 283 -5.55 -7.75 10.24
C VAL A 283 -6.84 -8.27 9.60
N LYS A 284 -7.81 -7.37 9.34
CA LYS A 284 -9.09 -7.71 8.71
C LYS A 284 -9.07 -7.57 7.20
N GLN A 285 -7.95 -7.14 6.63
CA GLN A 285 -7.80 -7.00 5.19
C GLN A 285 -7.31 -8.31 4.57
N SER A 286 -7.91 -8.70 3.45
CA SER A 286 -7.49 -9.88 2.69
C SER A 286 -6.02 -9.82 2.27
N ALA A 287 -5.49 -8.61 2.01
CA ALA A 287 -4.08 -8.42 1.69
C ALA A 287 -3.14 -8.82 2.83
N PHE A 288 -3.52 -8.61 4.09
CA PHE A 288 -2.75 -9.08 5.24
C PHE A 288 -2.89 -10.60 5.39
N LEU A 289 -4.12 -11.10 5.45
CA LEU A 289 -4.42 -12.51 5.69
C LEU A 289 -3.75 -13.43 4.66
N LEU A 290 -3.91 -13.13 3.37
CA LEU A 290 -3.35 -13.95 2.31
C LEU A 290 -1.82 -13.85 2.26
N SER A 291 -1.27 -12.65 2.43
CA SER A 291 0.18 -12.43 2.34
C SER A 291 0.93 -13.07 3.52
N PHE A 292 0.51 -12.76 4.75
CA PHE A 292 1.12 -13.33 5.96
C PHE A 292 0.81 -14.82 6.09
N GLY A 293 -0.42 -15.25 5.80
CA GLY A 293 -0.80 -16.66 5.82
C GLY A 293 0.03 -17.52 4.88
N ALA A 294 0.26 -17.07 3.65
CA ALA A 294 1.09 -17.80 2.68
C ALA A 294 2.54 -17.96 3.17
N VAL A 295 3.17 -16.88 3.64
CA VAL A 295 4.56 -16.93 4.13
C VAL A 295 4.68 -17.72 5.43
N PHE A 296 3.70 -17.61 6.32
CA PHE A 296 3.65 -18.42 7.54
C PHE A 296 3.53 -19.91 7.23
N ALA A 297 2.62 -20.28 6.32
CA ALA A 297 2.47 -21.66 5.86
C ALA A 297 3.77 -22.18 5.23
N ILE A 298 4.37 -21.43 4.30
CA ILE A 298 5.66 -21.82 3.69
C ILE A 298 6.71 -22.02 4.78
N ALA A 299 6.83 -21.10 5.74
CA ALA A 299 7.84 -21.19 6.78
C ALA A 299 7.64 -22.39 7.73
N LEU A 300 6.40 -22.82 7.95
CA LEU A 300 6.06 -23.99 8.76
C LEU A 300 6.27 -25.32 8.01
N PHE A 301 5.88 -25.39 6.74
CA PHE A 301 5.92 -26.62 5.95
C PHE A 301 7.28 -26.89 5.28
N GLN A 302 8.08 -25.85 5.02
CA GLN A 302 9.44 -25.96 4.46
C GLN A 302 10.32 -27.00 5.19
N PRO A 303 10.42 -27.04 6.54
CA PRO A 303 11.24 -28.04 7.22
C PRO A 303 10.68 -29.46 7.08
N VAL A 304 9.35 -29.63 7.02
CA VAL A 304 8.72 -30.95 6.82
C VAL A 304 9.05 -31.48 5.42
N TRP A 305 8.97 -30.62 4.42
CA TRP A 305 9.28 -31.00 3.04
C TRP A 305 10.74 -31.44 2.85
N LYS A 306 11.69 -30.80 3.54
CA LYS A 306 13.10 -31.20 3.55
C LYS A 306 13.40 -32.53 4.22
N LEU A 307 12.47 -33.11 4.98
CA LEU A 307 12.64 -34.43 5.58
C LEU A 307 12.29 -35.57 4.61
N TYR A 308 11.55 -35.27 3.53
CA TYR A 308 11.08 -36.25 2.56
C TYR A 308 11.84 -36.21 1.21
N LEU A 309 12.75 -35.25 1.03
CA LEU A 309 13.68 -35.13 -0.10
C LEU A 309 15.10 -35.37 0.37
#